data_AF-A0AAV8D384-F1
#
_entry.id   AF-A0AAV8D384-F1
#
_cell.length_a   1.000
_cell.length_b   1.000
_cell.length_c   1.000
_cell.angle_alpha   90.00
_cell.angle_beta   90.00
_cell.angle_gamma   90.00
#
_symmetry.space_group_name_H-M   'P 1'
#
loop_
_entity.id
_entity.type
_entity.pdbx_description
1 polymer ?
#
loop_
_entity_poly.entity_id
_entity_poly.type
_entity_poly.pdbx_seq_one_letter_code
_entity_poly.pdbx_strand_id
1 'polypeptide(L)'
;MLYGYMDREDFLKSHLGFIIYCQLFNIKSVLWISMLRLKARLKATVAGRLRAEYNRLVDGLAQRGNLAITDAWLGNPALPDDILKEAVPGNIRRGEHFLSVLRRLVQYLKSRLLTEKVETENPVNFCAAINSQAGIDQKMLKFCYDRLHSLMLTLEITNTDEFMHIQTVCDFATLVSTYARGFAIIIEPYDERMPTIPDPVLQLSCHDALLAIKPVFDRFQSVIITSGTLSPIDLYPRLLNFSPVISRSFTMSLTRDCICPMVLTRGSDQLPVSTKFDMRSDPGVVRNYGRLLLEMVAAVPDGIVCFFVSYSYMDGIVDSWNEMGILQDVIQHKLVFIETQDVVETTLALDNYRKACDCGRGVVFFSVARGKVVEGIDFDRHYGRLVIMFGVPFQYTLSRILLARLEYLRETF
;
A
#
# COMPACT_ATOMS: atom_id res chain seq x y z
N MET A 1 -14.20 24.32 -13.99
CA MET A 1 -13.43 23.10 -14.35
C MET A 1 -12.05 23.23 -13.72
N LEU A 2 -11.89 22.74 -12.49
CA LEU A 2 -10.58 22.67 -11.84
C LEU A 2 -10.00 21.30 -12.20
N TYR A 3 -9.07 21.28 -13.17
CA TYR A 3 -8.18 20.15 -13.39
C TYR A 3 -7.13 20.16 -12.28
N GLY A 4 -7.45 19.53 -11.16
CA GLY A 4 -6.46 19.19 -10.13
C GLY A 4 -5.83 17.85 -10.47
N TYR A 5 -4.67 17.87 -11.14
CA TYR A 5 -3.75 16.73 -11.09
C TYR A 5 -3.15 16.70 -9.68
N MET A 6 -3.79 15.97 -8.78
CA MET A 6 -3.19 15.56 -7.50
C MET A 6 -2.47 14.24 -7.72
N ASP A 7 -1.21 14.18 -7.33
CA ASP A 7 -0.37 12.98 -7.38
C ASP A 7 -1.06 11.80 -6.68
N ARG A 8 -1.19 10.68 -7.41
CA ARG A 8 -1.95 9.49 -6.97
C ARG A 8 -1.33 8.81 -5.75
N GLU A 9 -0.01 8.90 -5.55
CA GLU A 9 0.64 8.34 -4.36
C GLU A 9 0.21 9.06 -3.07
N ASP A 10 0.02 10.38 -3.11
CA ASP A 10 -0.41 11.15 -1.95
C ASP A 10 -1.90 10.92 -1.67
N PHE A 11 -2.75 10.75 -2.69
CA PHE A 11 -4.17 10.40 -2.49
C PHE A 11 -4.35 8.98 -1.93
N LEU A 12 -3.56 8.00 -2.40
CA LEU A 12 -3.62 6.62 -1.89
C LEU A 12 -3.07 6.51 -0.45
N LYS A 13 -2.01 7.24 -0.11
CA LYS A 13 -1.48 7.30 1.27
C LYS A 13 -2.37 8.13 2.20
N SER A 14 -3.02 9.19 1.73
CA SER A 14 -3.81 10.10 2.58
C SER A 14 -5.31 9.77 2.67
N HIS A 15 -5.91 9.08 1.69
CA HIS A 15 -7.37 8.84 1.65
C HIS A 15 -7.78 7.36 1.49
N LEU A 16 -6.89 6.47 1.02
CA LEU A 16 -7.20 5.06 0.77
C LEU A 16 -6.26 4.09 1.51
N GLY A 17 -5.68 4.54 2.63
CA GLY A 17 -4.72 3.81 3.46
C GLY A 17 -5.30 2.54 4.09
N PHE A 18 -5.46 1.48 3.29
CA PHE A 18 -5.90 0.16 3.73
C PHE A 18 -4.79 -0.89 3.70
N ILE A 19 -3.56 -0.42 3.86
CA ILE A 19 -2.45 -1.24 4.35
C ILE A 19 -1.81 -0.46 5.50
N ILE A 20 -2.31 -0.63 6.71
CA ILE A 20 -1.51 -0.26 7.88
C ILE A 20 -0.44 -1.33 8.02
N TYR A 21 0.74 -1.04 7.46
CA TYR A 21 1.96 -1.73 7.84
C TYR A 21 2.28 -1.34 9.28
N CYS A 22 1.73 -2.07 10.24
CA CYS A 22 2.17 -1.99 11.62
C CYS A 22 3.41 -2.88 11.77
N GLN A 23 4.54 -2.48 11.18
CA GLN A 23 5.83 -3.06 11.52
C GLN A 23 6.15 -2.65 12.97
N LEU A 24 5.73 -3.49 13.92
CA LEU A 24 6.00 -3.33 15.36
C LEU A 24 7.48 -3.58 15.72
N PHE A 25 8.38 -3.51 14.73
CA PHE A 25 9.65 -4.21 14.74
C PHE A 25 10.77 -3.54 15.53
N ASN A 26 10.66 -2.24 15.85
CA ASN A 26 11.65 -1.55 16.68
C ASN A 26 11.05 -0.68 17.79
N ILE A 27 9.77 -0.95 18.09
CA ILE A 27 8.91 -0.07 18.87
C ILE A 27 9.10 -0.29 20.39
N LYS A 28 9.82 -1.34 20.84
CA LYS A 28 9.95 -1.70 22.26
C LYS A 28 10.50 -0.57 23.13
N SER A 29 11.60 0.05 22.73
CA SER A 29 12.23 1.13 23.51
C SER A 29 11.49 2.45 23.29
N VAL A 30 11.19 2.78 22.03
CA VAL A 30 10.64 4.09 21.66
C VAL A 30 9.20 4.25 22.16
N LEU A 31 8.34 3.24 22.04
CA LEU A 31 6.96 3.32 22.52
C LEU A 31 6.87 3.45 24.04
N TRP A 32 7.71 2.70 24.75
CA TRP A 32 7.78 2.81 26.21
C TRP A 32 8.28 4.20 26.63
N ILE A 33 9.27 4.75 25.93
CA ILE A 33 9.75 6.12 26.16
C ILE A 33 8.64 7.13 25.86
N SER A 34 7.95 7.03 24.72
CA SER A 34 6.84 7.92 24.35
C SER A 34 5.69 7.83 25.37
N MET A 35 5.36 6.63 25.87
CA MET A 35 4.36 6.46 26.92
C MET A 35 4.80 7.08 28.26
N LEU A 36 6.07 6.94 28.64
CA LEU A 36 6.62 7.55 29.85
C LEU A 36 6.63 9.08 29.75
N ARG A 37 6.99 9.63 28.58
CA ARG A 37 6.97 11.07 28.32
C ARG A 37 5.53 11.61 28.32
N LEU A 38 4.58 10.89 27.71
CA LEU A 38 3.16 11.24 27.77
C LEU A 38 2.65 11.27 29.21
N LYS A 39 3.03 10.29 30.03
CA LYS A 39 2.72 10.25 31.47
C LYS A 39 3.36 11.41 32.25
N ALA A 40 4.60 11.76 31.94
CA ALA A 40 5.29 12.88 32.57
C ALA A 40 4.61 14.22 32.24
N ARG A 41 4.25 14.44 30.97
CA ARG A 41 3.50 15.63 30.53
C ARG A 41 2.12 15.71 31.18
N LEU A 42 1.43 14.58 31.32
CA LEU A 42 0.14 14.52 32.02
C LEU A 42 0.25 14.95 33.48
N LYS A 43 1.32 14.57 34.19
CA LYS A 43 1.58 15.02 35.56
C LYS A 43 1.98 16.49 35.66
N ALA A 44 2.68 17.01 34.65
CA ALA A 44 3.11 18.41 34.60
C ALA A 44 1.98 19.38 34.22
N THR A 45 0.90 18.87 33.64
CA THR A 45 -0.21 19.69 33.14
C THR A 45 -1.12 20.16 34.28
N VAL A 46 -1.61 21.40 34.17
CA VAL A 46 -2.50 22.00 35.16
C VAL A 46 -3.80 21.21 35.29
N ALA A 47 -4.12 20.78 36.52
CA ALA A 47 -5.30 19.96 36.83
C ALA A 47 -6.63 20.59 36.35
N GLY A 48 -6.71 21.91 36.26
CA GLY A 48 -7.87 22.62 35.71
C GLY A 48 -8.16 22.29 34.24
N ARG A 49 -7.13 22.16 33.40
CA ARG A 49 -7.27 21.80 31.98
C ARG A 49 -7.79 20.36 31.82
N LEU A 50 -7.25 19.43 32.59
CA LEU A 50 -7.69 18.03 32.60
C LEU A 50 -9.14 17.87 33.10
N ARG A 51 -9.57 18.70 34.07
CA ARG A 51 -10.98 18.73 34.51
C ARG A 51 -11.91 19.29 33.43
N ALA A 52 -11.49 20.34 32.73
CA ALA A 52 -12.26 20.90 31.62
C ALA A 52 -12.40 19.88 30.47
N GLU A 53 -11.34 19.14 30.13
CA GLU A 53 -11.39 18.04 29.17
C GLU A 53 -12.36 16.94 29.64
N TYR A 54 -12.26 16.51 30.91
CA TYR A 54 -13.15 15.48 31.46
C TYR A 54 -14.63 15.88 31.33
N ASN A 55 -14.98 17.12 31.68
CA ASN A 55 -16.35 17.61 31.55
C ASN A 55 -16.80 17.61 30.08
N ARG A 56 -15.96 18.06 29.14
CA ARG A 56 -16.24 17.98 27.69
C ARG A 56 -16.50 16.55 27.22
N LEU A 57 -15.75 15.57 27.72
CA LEU A 57 -15.93 14.15 27.38
C LEU A 57 -17.20 13.54 28.01
N VAL A 58 -17.65 14.06 29.15
CA VAL A 58 -18.88 13.62 29.85
C VAL A 58 -20.12 14.18 29.17
N ASP A 59 -20.10 15.47 28.82
CA ASP A 59 -21.21 16.16 28.16
C ASP A 59 -21.40 15.68 26.70
N GLY A 60 -20.47 14.85 26.21
CA GLY A 60 -20.50 14.20 24.91
C GLY A 60 -19.89 15.04 23.80
N LEU A 61 -19.54 14.39 22.70
CA LEU A 61 -19.05 15.02 21.46
C LEU A 61 -20.15 15.84 20.73
N ALA A 62 -21.30 16.10 21.37
CA ALA A 62 -22.42 16.86 20.78
C ALA A 62 -22.07 18.31 20.41
N GLN A 63 -20.97 18.87 20.91
CA GLN A 63 -20.44 20.17 20.50
C GLN A 63 -19.36 20.13 19.40
N ARG A 64 -19.00 18.97 18.84
CA ARG A 64 -18.18 18.93 17.60
C ARG A 64 -18.92 19.47 16.37
N GLY A 65 -20.22 19.75 16.46
CA GLY A 65 -20.93 20.55 15.46
C GLY A 65 -20.45 21.99 15.31
N ASN A 66 -19.58 22.48 16.21
CA ASN A 66 -19.07 23.85 16.24
C ASN A 66 -17.54 23.98 16.19
N LEU A 67 -16.78 22.91 15.92
CA LEU A 67 -15.37 23.08 15.54
C LEU A 67 -15.31 23.57 14.10
N ALA A 68 -14.48 24.59 13.86
CA ALA A 68 -14.34 25.24 12.57
C ALA A 68 -14.06 24.20 11.47
N ILE A 69 -14.70 24.40 10.32
CA ILE A 69 -14.63 23.61 9.08
C ILE A 69 -13.17 23.33 8.63
N THR A 70 -12.18 24.03 9.18
CA THR A 70 -10.74 23.84 8.94
C THR A 70 -10.19 22.51 9.49
N ASP A 71 -10.79 21.92 10.52
CA ASP A 71 -10.28 20.69 11.16
C ASP A 71 -10.90 19.39 10.61
N ALA A 72 -11.86 19.50 9.68
CA ALA A 72 -12.48 18.34 9.01
C ALA A 72 -11.47 17.53 8.17
N TRP A 73 -10.30 18.11 7.88
CA TRP A 73 -9.22 17.44 7.15
C TRP A 73 -8.42 16.44 8.01
N LEU A 74 -8.60 16.45 9.34
CA LEU A 74 -7.86 15.63 10.31
C LEU A 74 -8.67 14.47 10.91
N GLY A 75 -9.92 14.26 10.49
CA GLY A 75 -10.68 13.07 10.88
C GLY A 75 -10.03 11.82 10.29
N ASN A 76 -9.98 10.71 11.04
CA ASN A 76 -9.57 9.43 10.47
C ASN A 76 -10.55 9.07 9.34
N PRO A 77 -10.11 9.09 8.06
CA PRO A 77 -11.01 8.91 6.92
C PRO A 77 -11.62 7.50 6.88
N ALA A 78 -11.08 6.58 7.67
CA ALA A 78 -11.51 5.20 7.75
C ALA A 78 -12.52 4.93 8.88
N LEU A 79 -13.14 5.93 9.52
CA LEU A 79 -14.20 5.68 10.51
C LEU A 79 -15.57 6.12 9.99
N PRO A 80 -16.63 5.27 10.15
CA PRO A 80 -18.00 5.68 9.89
C PRO A 80 -18.41 6.89 10.73
N ASP A 81 -19.12 7.84 10.11
CA ASP A 81 -19.58 9.09 10.73
C ASP A 81 -20.45 8.87 12.00
N ASP A 82 -21.02 7.68 12.17
CA ASP A 82 -21.83 7.32 13.34
C ASP A 82 -21.02 7.03 14.60
N ILE A 83 -19.75 6.64 14.46
CA ILE A 83 -18.83 6.43 15.60
C ILE A 83 -18.52 7.77 16.28
N LEU A 84 -18.46 8.85 15.49
CA LEU A 84 -18.11 10.19 15.94
C LEU A 84 -19.19 10.84 16.83
N LYS A 85 -20.39 10.26 16.91
CA LYS A 85 -21.54 10.81 17.67
C LYS A 85 -21.71 10.21 19.07
N GLU A 86 -21.02 9.12 19.37
CA GLU A 86 -21.14 8.44 20.67
C GLU A 86 -20.27 9.07 21.76
N ALA A 87 -20.74 9.03 23.01
CA ALA A 87 -19.95 9.49 24.15
C ALA A 87 -18.80 8.52 24.50
N VAL A 88 -17.63 9.09 24.79
CA VAL A 88 -16.43 8.33 25.17
C VAL A 88 -16.70 7.52 26.45
N PRO A 89 -16.36 6.21 26.47
CA PRO A 89 -16.57 5.33 27.62
C PRO A 89 -15.93 5.87 28.91
N GLY A 90 -16.68 5.77 30.02
CA GLY A 90 -16.26 6.27 31.34
C GLY A 90 -14.86 5.82 31.77
N ASN A 91 -14.51 4.57 31.43
CA ASN A 91 -13.26 3.91 31.82
C ASN A 91 -12.00 4.53 31.18
N ILE A 92 -12.14 5.28 30.09
CA ILE A 92 -11.02 5.96 29.40
C ILE A 92 -11.09 7.49 29.47
N ARG A 93 -12.07 8.07 30.16
CA ARG A 93 -12.21 9.53 30.27
C ARG A 93 -11.04 10.19 30.98
N ARG A 94 -10.50 9.58 32.03
CA ARG A 94 -9.29 10.07 32.71
C ARG A 94 -8.05 9.60 31.96
N GLY A 95 -7.13 10.51 31.67
CA GLY A 95 -5.91 10.18 30.93
C GLY A 95 -5.04 9.11 31.62
N GLU A 96 -5.01 9.07 32.96
CA GLU A 96 -4.27 8.03 33.69
C GLU A 96 -4.83 6.61 33.44
N HIS A 97 -6.16 6.46 33.43
CA HIS A 97 -6.80 5.18 33.11
C HIS A 97 -6.60 4.82 31.65
N PHE A 98 -6.67 5.79 30.74
CA PHE A 98 -6.37 5.58 29.33
C PHE A 98 -4.93 5.08 29.10
N LEU A 99 -3.93 5.68 29.76
CA LEU A 99 -2.54 5.21 29.71
C LEU A 99 -2.38 3.78 30.28
N SER A 100 -3.16 3.42 31.29
CA SER A 100 -3.20 2.05 31.83
C SER A 100 -3.80 1.05 30.83
N VAL A 101 -4.87 1.44 30.13
CA VAL A 101 -5.47 0.63 29.04
C VAL A 101 -4.48 0.45 27.91
N LEU A 102 -3.83 1.52 27.44
CA LEU A 102 -2.80 1.44 26.39
C LEU A 102 -1.65 0.52 26.80
N ARG A 103 -1.20 0.59 28.07
CA ARG A 103 -0.14 -0.30 28.57
C ARG A 103 -0.55 -1.77 28.50
N ARG A 104 -1.78 -2.10 28.90
CA ARG A 104 -2.32 -3.47 28.82
C ARG A 104 -2.44 -3.94 27.37
N LEU A 105 -2.92 -3.06 26.48
CA LEU A 105 -3.03 -3.35 25.05
C LEU A 105 -1.65 -3.64 24.42
N VAL A 106 -0.65 -2.80 24.68
CA VAL A 106 0.72 -2.99 24.19
C VAL A 106 1.34 -4.29 24.73
N GLN A 107 1.08 -4.62 26.00
CA GLN A 107 1.54 -5.89 26.58
C GLN A 107 0.88 -7.10 25.89
N TYR A 108 -0.42 -7.02 25.61
CA TYR A 108 -1.14 -8.05 24.87
C TYR A 108 -0.56 -8.23 23.46
N LEU A 109 -0.40 -7.13 22.70
CA LEU A 109 0.18 -7.18 21.35
C LEU A 109 1.59 -7.77 21.36
N LYS A 110 2.41 -7.39 22.35
CA LYS A 110 3.74 -7.97 22.53
C LYS A 110 3.68 -9.48 22.76
N SER A 111 2.71 -9.97 23.53
CA SER A 111 2.53 -11.40 23.76
C SER A 111 2.13 -12.13 22.47
N ARG A 112 1.29 -11.52 21.62
CA ARG A 112 0.85 -12.09 20.34
C ARG A 112 1.98 -12.12 19.30
N LEU A 113 2.92 -11.18 19.35
CA LEU A 113 4.11 -11.17 18.48
C LEU A 113 5.18 -12.21 18.85
N LEU A 114 5.05 -12.93 19.96
CA LEU A 114 6.01 -13.96 20.39
C LEU A 114 5.66 -15.37 19.87
N THR A 115 4.61 -15.50 19.08
CA THR A 115 4.19 -16.78 18.49
C THR A 115 5.23 -17.26 17.47
N GLU A 116 5.51 -18.56 17.40
CA GLU A 116 6.47 -19.16 16.45
C GLU A 116 5.85 -19.53 15.09
N LYS A 117 4.52 -19.61 15.02
CA LYS A 117 3.78 -19.98 13.81
C LYS A 117 3.03 -18.79 13.25
N VAL A 118 2.82 -18.81 11.93
CA VAL A 118 1.96 -17.85 11.25
C VAL A 118 0.52 -18.08 11.72
N GLU A 119 -0.12 -17.02 12.20
CA GLU A 119 -1.52 -17.04 12.62
C GLU A 119 -2.35 -16.07 11.77
N THR A 120 -3.56 -16.49 11.40
CA THR A 120 -4.54 -15.65 10.71
C THR A 120 -5.82 -15.64 11.55
N GLU A 121 -6.31 -14.45 11.88
CA GLU A 121 -7.46 -14.27 12.77
C GLU A 121 -8.41 -13.19 12.24
N ASN A 122 -9.69 -13.39 12.50
CA ASN A 122 -10.71 -12.38 12.24
C ASN A 122 -10.74 -11.32 13.36
N PRO A 123 -11.04 -10.05 13.05
CA PRO A 123 -11.11 -8.96 14.04
C PRO A 123 -12.01 -9.28 15.25
N VAL A 124 -13.14 -9.96 15.04
CA VAL A 124 -14.08 -10.32 16.11
C VAL A 124 -13.44 -11.26 17.13
N ASN A 125 -12.74 -12.30 16.66
CA ASN A 125 -12.05 -13.25 17.54
C ASN A 125 -10.90 -12.58 18.28
N PHE A 126 -10.18 -11.69 17.59
CA PHE A 126 -9.10 -10.92 18.18
C PHE A 126 -9.60 -9.96 19.27
N CYS A 127 -10.70 -9.23 19.04
CA CYS A 127 -11.34 -8.41 20.07
C CYS A 127 -11.82 -9.22 21.26
N ALA A 128 -12.39 -10.41 21.04
CA ALA A 128 -12.80 -11.31 22.11
C ALA A 128 -11.60 -11.79 22.95
N ALA A 129 -10.47 -12.09 22.29
CA ALA A 129 -9.22 -12.47 22.95
C ALA A 129 -8.60 -11.30 23.75
N ILE A 130 -8.66 -10.07 23.23
CA ILE A 130 -8.24 -8.88 23.99
C ILE A 130 -9.09 -8.72 25.26
N ASN A 131 -10.41 -8.91 25.15
CA ASN A 131 -11.29 -8.78 26.31
C ASN A 131 -10.97 -9.84 27.37
N SER A 132 -10.81 -11.10 26.97
CA SER A 132 -10.53 -12.20 27.91
C SER A 132 -9.14 -12.13 28.55
N GLN A 133 -8.11 -11.70 27.82
CA GLN A 133 -6.73 -11.71 28.31
C GLN A 133 -6.28 -10.37 28.92
N ALA A 134 -6.74 -9.24 28.38
CA ALA A 134 -6.32 -7.90 28.81
C ALA A 134 -7.42 -7.13 29.58
N GLY A 135 -8.66 -7.64 29.59
CA GLY A 135 -9.80 -6.96 30.24
C GLY A 135 -10.08 -5.59 29.62
N ILE A 136 -9.99 -5.50 28.28
CA ILE A 136 -10.27 -4.28 27.51
C ILE A 136 -11.48 -4.54 26.63
N ASP A 137 -12.55 -3.78 26.88
CA ASP A 137 -13.78 -3.91 26.10
C ASP A 137 -13.61 -3.40 24.67
N GLN A 138 -14.31 -4.00 23.72
CA GLN A 138 -14.34 -3.55 22.31
C GLN A 138 -14.73 -2.07 22.20
N LYS A 139 -15.66 -1.60 23.04
CA LYS A 139 -16.05 -0.19 23.05
C LYS A 139 -14.89 0.73 23.45
N MET A 140 -13.98 0.31 24.35
CA MET A 140 -12.80 1.12 24.70
C MET A 140 -11.84 1.25 23.51
N LEU A 141 -11.62 0.15 22.78
CA LEU A 141 -10.75 0.12 21.61
C LEU A 141 -11.27 1.05 20.50
N LYS A 142 -12.59 1.13 20.31
CA LYS A 142 -13.25 1.98 19.30
C LYS A 142 -12.94 3.48 19.45
N PHE A 143 -12.71 3.96 20.67
CA PHE A 143 -12.40 5.37 20.94
C PHE A 143 -10.92 5.62 21.23
N CYS A 144 -10.03 4.66 20.99
CA CYS A 144 -8.60 4.83 21.27
C CYS A 144 -7.99 6.00 20.48
N TYR A 145 -8.33 6.13 19.19
CA TYR A 145 -7.90 7.23 18.34
C TYR A 145 -8.37 8.59 18.86
N ASP A 146 -9.69 8.78 18.98
CA ASP A 146 -10.27 10.05 19.44
C ASP A 146 -9.76 10.44 20.83
N ARG A 147 -9.60 9.47 21.74
CA ARG A 147 -9.11 9.73 23.09
C ARG A 147 -7.66 10.19 23.08
N LEU A 148 -6.80 9.56 22.27
CA LEU A 148 -5.41 9.98 22.12
C LEU A 148 -5.34 11.39 21.53
N HIS A 149 -6.11 11.66 20.48
CA HIS A 149 -6.14 12.98 19.83
C HIS A 149 -6.61 14.08 20.81
N SER A 150 -7.71 13.86 21.54
CA SER A 150 -8.18 14.78 22.58
C SER A 150 -7.11 15.03 23.65
N LEU A 151 -6.39 13.97 24.05
CA LEU A 151 -5.32 14.09 25.03
C LEU A 151 -4.13 14.88 24.48
N MET A 152 -3.70 14.64 23.24
CA MET A 152 -2.61 15.37 22.60
C MET A 152 -2.92 16.87 22.48
N LEU A 153 -4.15 17.22 22.10
CA LEU A 153 -4.62 18.61 22.08
C LEU A 153 -4.61 19.24 23.47
N THR A 154 -5.09 18.52 24.49
CA THR A 154 -5.13 19.02 25.88
C THR A 154 -3.72 19.22 26.46
N LEU A 155 -2.76 18.40 26.03
CA LEU A 155 -1.36 18.47 26.43
C LEU A 155 -0.51 19.42 25.56
N GLU A 156 -1.14 20.12 24.59
CA GLU A 156 -0.48 21.07 23.67
C GLU A 156 0.79 20.47 23.03
N ILE A 157 0.71 19.22 22.58
CA ILE A 157 1.84 18.52 21.98
C ILE A 157 2.02 19.00 20.54
N THR A 158 3.12 19.73 20.28
CA THR A 158 3.48 20.21 18.94
C THR A 158 4.24 19.16 18.10
N ASN A 159 5.04 18.31 18.74
CA ASN A 159 5.86 17.31 18.06
C ASN A 159 5.08 15.99 17.91
N THR A 160 4.32 15.86 16.83
CA THR A 160 3.53 14.65 16.53
C THR A 160 4.39 13.42 16.26
N ASP A 161 5.55 13.61 15.64
CA ASP A 161 6.44 12.51 15.21
C ASP A 161 6.90 11.64 16.39
N GLU A 162 7.07 12.25 17.57
CA GLU A 162 7.47 11.55 18.80
C GLU A 162 6.41 10.55 19.29
N PHE A 163 5.15 10.76 18.91
CA PHE A 163 4.01 9.95 19.34
C PHE A 163 3.43 9.09 18.21
N MET A 164 4.07 9.07 17.04
CA MET A 164 3.62 8.30 15.86
C MET A 164 3.37 6.84 16.20
N HIS A 165 4.23 6.20 16.99
CA HIS A 165 4.06 4.80 17.37
C HIS A 165 2.87 4.54 18.31
N ILE A 166 2.48 5.52 19.13
CA ILE A 166 1.26 5.39 19.97
C ILE A 166 0.04 5.60 19.08
N GLN A 167 0.12 6.53 18.13
CA GLN A 167 -0.94 6.75 17.15
C GLN A 167 -1.20 5.48 16.33
N THR A 168 -0.18 4.81 15.80
CA THR A 168 -0.36 3.56 15.03
C THR A 168 -1.02 2.44 15.84
N VAL A 169 -0.71 2.30 17.13
CA VAL A 169 -1.37 1.33 18.02
C VAL A 169 -2.84 1.70 18.26
N CYS A 170 -3.13 3.00 18.45
CA CYS A 170 -4.50 3.48 18.61
C CYS A 170 -5.32 3.34 17.32
N ASP A 171 -4.73 3.61 16.16
CA ASP A 171 -5.35 3.44 14.85
C ASP A 171 -5.69 1.96 14.62
N PHE A 172 -4.73 1.08 14.86
CA PHE A 172 -4.94 -0.37 14.80
C PHE A 172 -6.09 -0.82 15.72
N ALA A 173 -6.08 -0.42 17.00
CA ALA A 173 -7.13 -0.77 17.96
C ALA A 173 -8.52 -0.29 17.51
N THR A 174 -8.57 0.93 16.97
CA THR A 174 -9.81 1.57 16.51
C THR A 174 -10.36 0.86 15.28
N LEU A 175 -9.52 0.49 14.32
CA LEU A 175 -9.94 -0.24 13.11
C LEU A 175 -10.41 -1.66 13.40
N VAL A 176 -9.64 -2.41 14.21
CA VAL A 176 -9.98 -3.80 14.58
C VAL A 176 -11.31 -3.88 15.33
N SER A 177 -11.59 -2.89 16.19
CA SER A 177 -12.84 -2.85 16.94
C SER A 177 -14.03 -2.31 16.16
N THR A 178 -13.78 -1.52 15.12
CA THR A 178 -14.82 -0.93 14.26
C THR A 178 -15.29 -1.91 13.19
N TYR A 179 -14.35 -2.53 12.47
CA TYR A 179 -14.66 -3.36 11.33
C TYR A 179 -14.63 -4.85 11.67
N ALA A 180 -15.81 -5.44 11.79
CA ALA A 180 -15.96 -6.86 12.06
C ALA A 180 -15.78 -7.75 10.83
N ARG A 181 -15.99 -7.21 9.62
CA ARG A 181 -15.95 -7.94 8.34
C ARG A 181 -15.03 -7.24 7.35
N GLY A 182 -14.47 -8.00 6.42
CA GLY A 182 -13.61 -7.47 5.34
C GLY A 182 -12.17 -7.19 5.77
N PHE A 183 -11.78 -7.56 6.99
CA PHE A 183 -10.40 -7.48 7.46
C PHE A 183 -9.92 -8.82 8.00
N ALA A 184 -8.63 -9.06 7.85
CA ALA A 184 -7.92 -10.16 8.49
C ALA A 184 -6.69 -9.62 9.24
N ILE A 185 -6.41 -10.21 10.39
CA ILE A 185 -5.18 -9.97 11.16
C ILE A 185 -4.25 -11.13 10.85
N ILE A 186 -3.07 -10.82 10.33
CA ILE A 186 -2.05 -11.79 9.94
C ILE A 186 -0.82 -11.54 10.82
N ILE A 187 -0.36 -12.56 11.53
CA ILE A 187 0.84 -12.50 12.37
C ILE A 187 1.88 -13.41 11.73
N GLU A 188 2.99 -12.83 11.29
CA GLU A 188 4.10 -13.53 10.64
C GLU A 188 5.34 -13.41 11.55
N PRO A 189 5.87 -14.51 12.10
CA PRO A 189 7.00 -14.44 13.04
C PRO A 189 8.37 -14.33 12.38
N TYR A 190 8.46 -14.61 11.08
CA TYR A 190 9.69 -14.60 10.30
C TYR A 190 9.43 -13.97 8.95
N ASP A 191 10.41 -13.23 8.43
CA ASP A 191 10.42 -12.84 7.02
C ASP A 191 10.66 -14.11 6.18
N GLU A 192 9.87 -14.30 5.13
CA GLU A 192 10.04 -15.39 4.18
C GLU A 192 11.45 -15.42 3.54
N ARG A 193 12.10 -14.26 3.41
CA ARG A 193 13.47 -14.14 2.89
C ARG A 193 14.53 -14.60 3.90
N MET A 194 14.23 -14.54 5.19
CA MET A 194 15.16 -14.84 6.28
C MET A 194 14.48 -15.68 7.36
N PRO A 195 14.17 -16.96 7.09
CA PRO A 195 13.36 -17.79 7.99
C PRO A 195 14.02 -18.12 9.34
N THR A 196 15.33 -17.91 9.46
CA THR A 196 16.10 -18.18 10.68
C THR A 196 16.16 -16.98 11.63
N ILE A 197 15.91 -15.77 11.14
CA ILE A 197 15.97 -14.55 11.94
C ILE A 197 14.54 -14.19 12.32
N PRO A 198 14.19 -14.15 13.62
CA PRO A 198 12.85 -13.78 14.04
C PRO A 198 12.57 -12.33 13.65
N ASP A 199 11.58 -12.15 12.77
CA ASP A 199 11.05 -10.85 12.35
C ASP A 199 9.52 -10.81 12.52
N PRO A 200 9.00 -10.81 13.77
CA PRO A 200 7.57 -10.75 14.01
C PRO A 200 6.90 -9.46 13.52
N VAL A 201 6.02 -9.62 12.53
CA VAL A 201 5.15 -8.60 11.97
C VAL A 201 3.68 -8.96 12.25
N LEU A 202 2.92 -7.96 12.69
CA LEU A 202 1.46 -8.07 12.78
C LEU A 202 0.85 -7.09 11.79
N GLN A 203 0.09 -7.62 10.85
CA GLN A 203 -0.53 -6.85 9.78
C GLN A 203 -2.04 -6.93 9.85
N LEU A 204 -2.70 -5.77 9.81
CA LEU A 204 -4.13 -5.67 9.58
C LEU A 204 -4.34 -5.46 8.08
N SER A 205 -4.86 -6.48 7.41
CA SER A 205 -5.13 -6.43 5.97
C SER A 205 -6.61 -6.19 5.71
N CYS A 206 -6.93 -5.21 4.87
CA CYS A 206 -8.27 -5.01 4.36
C CYS A 206 -8.45 -5.78 3.04
N HIS A 207 -9.51 -6.56 2.96
CA HIS A 207 -9.89 -7.33 1.77
C HIS A 207 -11.12 -6.75 1.07
N ASP A 208 -11.92 -5.95 1.77
CA ASP A 208 -13.11 -5.31 1.23
C ASP A 208 -12.85 -3.86 0.80
N ALA A 209 -12.72 -3.65 -0.50
CA ALA A 209 -12.53 -2.31 -1.07
C ALA A 209 -13.80 -1.44 -0.99
N LEU A 210 -14.98 -2.01 -0.76
CA LEU A 210 -16.25 -1.28 -0.62
C LEU A 210 -16.17 -0.28 0.53
N LEU A 211 -15.52 -0.67 1.64
CA LEU A 211 -15.46 0.14 2.86
C LEU A 211 -14.86 1.53 2.60
N ALA A 212 -13.88 1.62 1.69
CA ALA A 212 -13.23 2.88 1.33
C ALA A 212 -14.08 3.75 0.41
N ILE A 213 -14.75 3.14 -0.58
CA ILE A 213 -15.47 3.89 -1.63
C ILE A 213 -16.91 4.21 -1.22
N LYS A 214 -17.50 3.46 -0.28
CA LYS A 214 -18.88 3.63 0.16
C LYS A 214 -19.21 5.08 0.59
N PRO A 215 -18.40 5.77 1.41
CA PRO A 215 -18.68 7.16 1.76
C PRO A 215 -18.68 8.11 0.55
N VAL A 216 -17.91 7.80 -0.49
CA VAL A 216 -17.87 8.60 -1.73
C VAL A 216 -19.20 8.45 -2.47
N PHE A 217 -19.72 7.22 -2.59
CA PHE A 217 -21.02 6.98 -3.22
C PHE A 217 -22.19 7.56 -2.42
N ASP A 218 -22.10 7.56 -1.10
CA ASP A 218 -23.16 8.11 -0.23
C ASP A 218 -23.15 9.66 -0.23
N ARG A 219 -21.97 10.29 -0.35
CA ARG A 219 -21.82 11.76 -0.31
C ARG A 219 -22.11 12.45 -1.64
N PHE A 220 -21.76 11.82 -2.77
CA PHE A 220 -21.86 12.44 -4.09
C PHE A 220 -22.97 11.82 -4.93
N GLN A 221 -23.81 12.66 -5.53
CA GLN A 221 -24.93 12.20 -6.38
C GLN A 221 -24.46 11.47 -7.66
N SER A 222 -23.33 11.87 -8.22
CA SER A 222 -22.83 11.32 -9.49
C SER A 222 -21.31 11.19 -9.43
N VAL A 223 -20.84 9.95 -9.50
CA VAL A 223 -19.43 9.58 -9.51
C VAL A 223 -19.11 8.97 -10.87
N ILE A 224 -18.17 9.56 -11.59
CA ILE A 224 -17.72 9.07 -12.91
C ILE A 224 -16.34 8.43 -12.73
N ILE A 225 -16.26 7.13 -13.00
CA ILE A 225 -15.00 6.39 -12.99
C ILE A 225 -14.51 6.28 -14.44
N THR A 226 -13.35 6.88 -14.72
CA THR A 226 -12.72 6.83 -16.05
C THR A 226 -11.32 6.27 -15.95
N SER A 227 -10.98 5.28 -16.76
CA SER A 227 -9.61 4.86 -16.98
C SER A 227 -9.45 4.24 -18.36
N GLY A 228 -8.28 4.43 -18.98
CA GLY A 228 -7.96 3.91 -20.30
C GLY A 228 -7.60 2.41 -20.32
N THR A 229 -7.45 1.78 -19.16
CA THR A 229 -6.96 0.39 -19.03
C THR A 229 -7.91 -0.51 -18.25
N LEU A 230 -9.14 -0.06 -17.94
CA LEU A 230 -10.14 -0.88 -17.26
C LEU A 230 -10.58 -2.03 -18.17
N SER A 231 -10.14 -3.24 -17.83
CA SER A 231 -10.55 -4.45 -18.53
C SER A 231 -10.46 -5.66 -17.59
N PRO A 232 -11.52 -6.48 -17.46
CA PRO A 232 -12.88 -6.29 -17.97
C PRO A 232 -13.67 -5.26 -17.13
N ILE A 233 -14.49 -4.43 -17.77
CA ILE A 233 -15.25 -3.36 -17.10
C ILE A 233 -16.30 -3.90 -16.12
N ASP A 234 -16.78 -5.13 -16.31
CA ASP A 234 -17.83 -5.76 -15.49
C ASP A 234 -17.33 -6.23 -14.11
N LEU A 235 -16.01 -6.31 -13.90
CA LEU A 235 -15.43 -6.75 -12.63
C LEU A 235 -15.62 -5.68 -11.53
N TYR A 236 -15.44 -4.41 -11.87
CA TYR A 236 -15.45 -3.32 -10.90
C TYR A 236 -16.81 -3.10 -10.21
N PRO A 237 -17.96 -3.13 -10.93
CA PRO A 237 -19.28 -3.07 -10.31
C PRO A 237 -19.51 -4.17 -9.27
N ARG A 238 -19.03 -5.40 -9.55
CA ARG A 238 -19.15 -6.53 -8.62
C ARG A 238 -18.27 -6.30 -7.39
N LEU A 239 -16.98 -6.01 -7.61
CA LEU A 239 -16.00 -5.89 -6.53
C LEU A 239 -16.31 -4.71 -5.59
N LEU A 240 -16.73 -3.56 -6.14
CA LEU A 240 -17.03 -2.35 -5.37
C LEU A 240 -18.53 -2.21 -5.04
N ASN A 241 -19.33 -3.25 -5.32
CA ASN A 241 -20.76 -3.34 -5.03
C ASN A 241 -21.58 -2.08 -5.41
N PHE A 242 -21.46 -1.64 -6.67
CA PHE A 242 -22.25 -0.53 -7.21
C PHE A 242 -22.88 -0.90 -8.55
N SER A 243 -24.02 -0.29 -8.88
CA SER A 243 -24.71 -0.47 -10.15
C SER A 243 -24.52 0.76 -11.05
N PRO A 244 -23.59 0.73 -12.03
CA PRO A 244 -23.42 1.85 -12.95
C PRO A 244 -24.65 1.97 -13.86
N VAL A 245 -25.11 3.21 -14.07
CA VAL A 245 -26.14 3.51 -15.10
C VAL A 245 -25.56 3.32 -16.50
N ILE A 246 -24.29 3.70 -16.68
CA ILE A 246 -23.58 3.63 -17.95
C ILE A 246 -22.29 2.84 -17.71
N SER A 247 -22.15 1.72 -18.43
CA SER A 247 -20.89 0.98 -18.56
C SER A 247 -20.55 0.88 -20.05
N ARG A 248 -19.48 1.57 -20.46
CA ARG A 248 -19.07 1.68 -21.86
C ARG A 248 -17.55 1.64 -21.96
N SER A 249 -17.06 0.84 -22.90
CA SER A 249 -15.68 0.88 -23.37
C SER A 249 -15.69 1.52 -24.75
N PHE A 250 -14.84 2.53 -24.94
CA PHE A 250 -14.67 3.18 -26.24
C PHE A 250 -13.45 2.59 -26.92
N THR A 251 -13.66 1.94 -28.06
CA THR A 251 -12.56 1.46 -28.89
C THR A 251 -11.87 2.65 -29.56
N MET A 252 -10.54 2.62 -29.58
CA MET A 252 -9.75 3.64 -30.25
C MET A 252 -10.02 3.60 -31.76
N SER A 253 -10.59 4.67 -32.32
CA SER A 253 -10.83 4.82 -33.76
C SER A 253 -9.75 5.69 -34.37
N LEU A 254 -8.68 5.07 -34.89
CA LEU A 254 -7.62 5.76 -35.60
C LEU A 254 -7.71 5.45 -37.09
N THR A 255 -7.31 6.40 -37.93
CA THR A 255 -7.28 6.24 -39.40
C THR A 255 -6.19 5.27 -39.86
N ARG A 256 -5.24 4.94 -38.98
CA ARG A 256 -4.12 4.03 -39.20
C ARG A 256 -3.96 3.14 -37.97
N ASP A 257 -3.45 1.94 -38.18
CA ASP A 257 -3.06 1.05 -37.08
C ASP A 257 -1.79 1.58 -36.42
N CYS A 258 -1.96 2.37 -35.35
CA CYS A 258 -0.84 2.98 -34.63
C CYS A 258 -0.17 2.02 -33.63
N ILE A 259 -0.74 0.85 -33.38
CA ILE A 259 -0.25 -0.11 -32.37
C ILE A 259 -0.25 -1.51 -32.98
N CYS A 260 0.89 -2.20 -32.88
CA CYS A 260 1.05 -3.58 -33.33
C CYS A 260 1.34 -4.49 -32.13
N PRO A 261 0.30 -5.07 -31.48
CA PRO A 261 0.51 -6.03 -30.41
C PRO A 261 0.99 -7.36 -30.97
N MET A 262 2.09 -7.89 -30.44
CA MET A 262 2.64 -9.19 -30.82
C MET A 262 2.91 -10.04 -29.57
N VAL A 263 2.48 -11.29 -29.61
CA VAL A 263 2.73 -12.26 -28.54
C VAL A 263 3.74 -13.28 -29.04
N LEU A 264 4.92 -13.28 -28.42
CA LEU A 264 5.98 -14.24 -28.71
C LEU A 264 5.88 -15.42 -27.76
N THR A 265 5.69 -16.62 -28.32
CA THR A 265 5.54 -17.86 -27.56
C THR A 265 6.77 -18.77 -27.64
N ARG A 266 7.62 -18.58 -28.65
CA ARG A 266 8.80 -19.42 -28.93
C ARG A 266 10.00 -18.56 -29.35
N GLY A 267 11.19 -19.03 -28.98
CA GLY A 267 12.46 -18.44 -29.41
C GLY A 267 12.86 -18.89 -30.81
N SER A 268 14.00 -18.38 -31.30
CA SER A 268 14.57 -18.77 -32.59
C SER A 268 14.98 -20.25 -32.64
N ASP A 269 15.24 -20.85 -31.50
CA ASP A 269 15.50 -22.29 -31.34
C ASP A 269 14.23 -23.14 -31.16
N GLN A 270 13.04 -22.57 -31.38
CA GLN A 270 11.73 -23.21 -31.20
C GLN A 270 11.40 -23.63 -29.76
N LEU A 271 12.26 -23.31 -28.78
CA LEU A 271 11.96 -23.55 -27.37
C LEU A 271 10.88 -22.58 -26.88
N PRO A 272 9.96 -23.06 -26.01
CA PRO A 272 8.94 -22.19 -25.43
C PRO A 272 9.62 -21.14 -24.55
N VAL A 273 9.23 -19.88 -24.73
CA VAL A 273 9.72 -18.76 -23.93
C VAL A 273 8.68 -18.46 -22.86
N SER A 274 9.05 -18.64 -21.59
CA SER A 274 8.13 -18.46 -20.46
C SER A 274 8.86 -18.03 -19.19
N THR A 275 8.23 -17.18 -18.39
CA THR A 275 8.69 -16.78 -17.05
C THR A 275 8.05 -17.62 -15.93
N LYS A 276 7.51 -18.80 -16.25
CA LYS A 276 7.04 -19.74 -15.21
C LYS A 276 8.18 -20.04 -14.22
N PHE A 277 7.84 -20.19 -12.95
CA PHE A 277 8.79 -20.39 -11.85
C PHE A 277 9.88 -21.43 -12.14
N ASP A 278 9.51 -22.56 -12.77
CA ASP A 278 10.44 -23.66 -13.10
C ASP A 278 11.36 -23.33 -14.29
N MET A 279 10.89 -22.51 -15.23
CA MET A 279 11.56 -22.22 -16.50
C MET A 279 12.38 -20.92 -16.44
N ARG A 280 12.13 -20.05 -15.47
CA ARG A 280 12.76 -18.71 -15.39
C ARG A 280 14.28 -18.77 -15.17
N SER A 281 14.78 -19.85 -14.59
CA SER A 281 16.21 -20.10 -14.34
C SER A 281 16.88 -20.89 -15.46
N ASP A 282 16.13 -21.32 -16.47
CA ASP A 282 16.68 -22.03 -17.62
C ASP A 282 17.53 -21.05 -18.48
N PRO A 283 18.84 -21.31 -18.64
CA PRO A 283 19.70 -20.48 -19.48
C PRO A 283 19.22 -20.36 -20.92
N GLY A 284 18.50 -21.36 -21.45
CA GLY A 284 17.94 -21.32 -22.80
C GLY A 284 16.91 -20.19 -22.96
N VAL A 285 16.03 -20.02 -21.96
CA VAL A 285 15.02 -18.96 -21.95
C VAL A 285 15.67 -17.59 -21.82
N VAL A 286 16.64 -17.45 -20.90
CA VAL A 286 17.37 -16.18 -20.69
C VAL A 286 18.09 -15.75 -21.97
N ARG A 287 18.75 -16.68 -22.67
CA ARG A 287 19.39 -16.43 -23.96
C ARG A 287 18.39 -16.00 -25.03
N ASN A 288 17.22 -16.65 -25.09
CA ASN A 288 16.19 -16.30 -26.07
C ASN A 288 15.61 -14.90 -25.84
N TYR A 289 15.40 -14.48 -24.60
CA TYR A 289 15.04 -13.08 -24.31
C TYR A 289 16.14 -12.09 -24.72
N GLY A 290 17.40 -12.42 -24.48
CA GLY A 290 18.53 -11.58 -24.88
C GLY A 290 18.65 -11.43 -26.40
N ARG A 291 18.48 -12.53 -27.14
CA ARG A 291 18.46 -12.52 -28.61
C ARG A 291 17.30 -11.70 -29.17
N LEU A 292 16.11 -11.88 -28.60
CA LEU A 292 14.94 -11.06 -28.95
C LEU A 292 15.23 -9.58 -28.75
N LEU A 293 15.78 -9.21 -27.59
CA LEU A 293 16.13 -7.82 -27.31
C LEU A 293 17.14 -7.28 -28.34
N LEU A 294 18.19 -8.05 -28.64
CA LEU A 294 19.22 -7.65 -29.60
C LEU A 294 18.65 -7.41 -31.00
N GLU A 295 17.82 -8.32 -31.51
CA GLU A 295 17.16 -8.17 -32.82
C GLU A 295 16.25 -6.93 -32.86
N MET A 296 15.49 -6.70 -31.78
CA MET A 296 14.60 -5.54 -31.67
C MET A 296 15.37 -4.22 -31.54
N VAL A 297 16.48 -4.22 -30.80
CA VAL A 297 17.36 -3.06 -30.62
C VAL A 297 18.00 -2.64 -31.94
N ALA A 298 18.36 -3.60 -32.80
CA ALA A 298 18.88 -3.30 -34.13
C ALA A 298 17.82 -2.75 -35.09
N ALA A 299 16.56 -3.21 -34.97
CA ALA A 299 15.48 -2.83 -35.90
C ALA A 299 14.74 -1.54 -35.52
N VAL A 300 14.53 -1.28 -34.22
CA VAL A 300 13.66 -0.19 -33.75
C VAL A 300 14.48 1.08 -33.49
N PRO A 301 14.11 2.24 -34.09
CA PRO A 301 14.76 3.51 -33.81
C PRO A 301 14.37 4.07 -32.43
N ASP A 302 15.19 5.00 -31.92
CA ASP A 302 14.93 5.76 -30.68
C ASP A 302 14.79 4.88 -29.43
N GLY A 303 13.70 5.05 -28.67
CA GLY A 303 13.49 4.47 -27.35
C GLY A 303 12.75 3.13 -27.33
N ILE A 304 13.32 2.19 -26.60
CA ILE A 304 12.73 0.89 -26.25
C ILE A 304 12.55 0.85 -24.73
N VAL A 305 11.39 0.39 -24.25
CA VAL A 305 11.11 0.20 -22.82
C VAL A 305 10.87 -1.28 -22.57
N CYS A 306 11.62 -1.86 -21.64
CA CYS A 306 11.51 -3.25 -21.26
C CYS A 306 10.98 -3.36 -19.84
N PHE A 307 9.89 -4.10 -19.66
CA PHE A 307 9.29 -4.38 -18.37
C PHE A 307 9.56 -5.82 -17.94
N PHE A 308 10.18 -5.98 -16.78
CA PHE A 308 10.43 -7.26 -16.13
C PHE A 308 9.40 -7.53 -15.02
N VAL A 309 9.26 -8.79 -14.63
CA VAL A 309 8.29 -9.21 -13.60
C VAL A 309 8.67 -8.78 -12.18
N SER A 310 9.98 -8.72 -11.85
CA SER A 310 10.49 -8.32 -10.54
C SER A 310 11.92 -7.80 -10.65
N TYR A 311 12.35 -6.98 -9.68
CA TYR A 311 13.74 -6.50 -9.57
C TYR A 311 14.74 -7.65 -9.51
N SER A 312 14.49 -8.64 -8.64
CA SER A 312 15.36 -9.83 -8.53
C SER A 312 15.52 -10.62 -9.82
N TYR A 313 14.49 -10.63 -10.67
CA TYR A 313 14.56 -11.30 -11.96
C TYR A 313 15.30 -10.47 -13.01
N MET A 314 15.08 -9.16 -13.01
CA MET A 314 15.81 -8.22 -13.85
C MET A 314 17.31 -8.29 -13.55
N ASP A 315 17.72 -8.19 -12.29
CA ASP A 315 19.12 -8.24 -11.87
C ASP A 315 19.78 -9.55 -12.33
N GLY A 316 19.15 -10.69 -12.04
CA GLY A 316 19.68 -12.01 -12.44
C GLY A 316 19.77 -12.20 -13.96
N ILE A 317 18.83 -11.66 -14.74
CA ILE A 317 18.90 -11.69 -16.20
C ILE A 317 20.00 -10.78 -16.72
N VAL A 318 20.11 -9.56 -16.20
CA VAL A 318 21.11 -8.58 -16.64
C VAL A 318 22.52 -9.11 -16.35
N ASP A 319 22.73 -9.72 -15.18
CA ASP A 319 23.98 -10.38 -14.83
C ASP A 319 24.29 -11.53 -15.81
N SER A 320 23.30 -12.39 -16.09
CA SER A 320 23.45 -13.48 -17.05
C SER A 320 23.75 -12.98 -18.47
N TRP A 321 23.11 -11.89 -18.90
CA TRP A 321 23.36 -11.27 -20.22
C TRP A 321 24.72 -10.61 -20.30
N ASN A 322 25.25 -10.10 -19.19
CA ASN A 322 26.60 -9.58 -19.12
C ASN A 322 27.63 -10.71 -19.22
N GLU A 323 27.43 -11.82 -18.51
CA GLU A 323 28.30 -13.01 -18.61
C GLU A 323 28.30 -13.64 -20.00
N MET A 324 27.13 -13.68 -20.67
CA MET A 324 27.00 -14.20 -22.04
C MET A 324 27.50 -13.22 -23.13
N GLY A 325 27.85 -11.98 -22.78
CA GLY A 325 28.26 -10.93 -23.72
C GLY A 325 27.12 -10.24 -24.49
N ILE A 326 25.86 -10.68 -24.32
CA ILE A 326 24.70 -10.13 -25.03
C ILE A 326 24.49 -8.65 -24.67
N LEU A 327 24.70 -8.28 -23.40
CA LEU A 327 24.52 -6.91 -22.95
C LEU A 327 25.51 -5.95 -23.65
N GLN A 328 26.73 -6.40 -23.93
CA GLN A 328 27.73 -5.60 -24.65
C GLN A 328 27.28 -5.33 -26.09
N ASP A 329 26.71 -6.34 -26.75
CA ASP A 329 26.15 -6.20 -28.11
C ASP A 329 24.96 -5.23 -28.13
N VAL A 330 24.12 -5.25 -27.10
CA VAL A 330 23.01 -4.27 -26.95
C VAL A 330 23.56 -2.86 -26.77
N ILE A 331 24.57 -2.67 -25.92
CA ILE A 331 25.20 -1.36 -25.65
C ILE A 331 25.86 -0.76 -26.90
N GLN A 332 26.39 -1.61 -27.80
CA GLN A 332 26.94 -1.14 -29.07
C GLN A 332 25.89 -0.47 -29.97
N HIS A 333 24.62 -0.87 -29.84
CA HIS A 333 23.53 -0.32 -30.64
C HIS A 333 22.80 0.83 -29.93
N LYS A 334 22.51 0.70 -28.62
CA LYS A 334 21.74 1.68 -27.84
C LYS A 334 22.24 1.78 -26.40
N LEU A 335 22.12 2.96 -25.80
CA LEU A 335 22.46 3.14 -24.38
C LEU A 335 21.41 2.45 -23.49
N VAL A 336 21.88 1.75 -22.46
CA VAL A 336 21.03 1.03 -21.51
C VAL A 336 20.94 1.81 -20.21
N PHE A 337 19.72 2.02 -19.73
CA PHE A 337 19.41 2.59 -18.42
C PHE A 337 18.58 1.59 -17.63
N ILE A 338 18.83 1.49 -16.32
CA ILE A 338 18.20 0.49 -15.45
C ILE A 338 17.49 1.21 -14.30
N GLU A 339 16.24 0.85 -14.05
CA GLU A 339 15.47 1.28 -12.88
C GLU A 339 16.04 0.64 -11.61
N THR A 340 16.26 1.42 -10.57
CA THR A 340 16.68 0.91 -9.26
C THR A 340 15.59 1.19 -8.22
N GLN A 341 15.72 0.59 -7.03
CA GLN A 341 14.75 0.84 -5.96
C GLN A 341 14.82 2.27 -5.41
N ASP A 342 15.96 2.94 -5.60
CA ASP A 342 16.18 4.34 -5.21
C ASP A 342 15.48 5.30 -6.18
N VAL A 343 14.71 6.24 -5.61
CA VAL A 343 13.98 7.26 -6.36
C VAL A 343 14.94 8.24 -7.01
N VAL A 344 16.02 8.61 -6.32
CA VAL A 344 16.95 9.64 -6.81
C VAL A 344 17.73 9.12 -8.02
N GLU A 345 18.20 7.88 -7.95
CA GLU A 345 18.89 7.25 -9.07
C GLU A 345 17.95 7.00 -10.26
N THR A 346 16.73 6.52 -10.00
CA THR A 346 15.74 6.28 -11.05
C THR A 346 15.34 7.56 -11.78
N THR A 347 15.15 8.66 -11.06
CA THR A 347 14.85 9.97 -11.68
C THR A 347 16.01 10.47 -12.54
N LEU A 348 17.26 10.32 -12.07
CA LEU A 348 18.45 10.64 -12.87
C LEU A 348 18.53 9.76 -14.13
N ALA A 349 18.26 8.45 -14.01
CA ALA A 349 18.28 7.51 -15.13
C ALA A 349 17.24 7.89 -16.20
N LEU A 350 16.03 8.29 -15.78
CA LEU A 350 14.97 8.75 -16.68
C LEU A 350 15.30 10.06 -17.38
N ASP A 351 15.89 11.02 -16.66
CA ASP A 351 16.32 12.28 -17.27
C ASP A 351 17.41 12.05 -18.31
N ASN A 352 18.35 11.16 -18.02
CA ASN A 352 19.40 10.79 -18.96
C ASN A 352 18.85 9.98 -20.14
N TYR A 353 17.85 9.12 -19.91
CA TYR A 353 17.13 8.40 -20.95
C TYR A 353 16.50 9.37 -21.96
N ARG A 354 15.75 10.38 -21.48
CA ARG A 354 15.12 11.39 -22.33
C ARG A 354 16.14 12.16 -23.15
N LYS A 355 17.20 12.66 -22.49
CA LYS A 355 18.31 13.36 -23.17
C LYS A 355 18.96 12.52 -24.26
N ALA A 356 19.23 11.25 -23.99
CA ALA A 356 19.86 10.34 -24.95
C ALA A 356 18.95 9.98 -26.12
N CYS A 357 17.63 9.87 -25.88
CA CYS A 357 16.60 9.79 -26.93
C CYS A 357 16.66 11.01 -27.85
N ASP A 358 16.64 12.21 -27.28
CA ASP A 358 16.59 13.47 -28.04
C ASP A 358 17.89 13.74 -28.80
N CYS A 359 19.02 13.24 -28.32
CA CYS A 359 20.30 13.26 -29.02
C CYS A 359 20.41 12.24 -30.16
N GLY A 360 19.41 11.38 -30.37
CA GLY A 360 19.36 10.42 -31.49
C GLY A 360 20.28 9.20 -31.33
N ARG A 361 20.81 8.92 -30.13
CA ARG A 361 21.62 7.70 -29.90
C ARG A 361 20.79 6.42 -29.80
N GLY A 362 19.49 6.54 -29.52
CA GLY A 362 18.64 5.41 -29.18
C GLY A 362 18.96 4.84 -27.79
N VAL A 363 17.93 4.37 -27.11
CA VAL A 363 18.01 4.01 -25.70
C VAL A 363 17.13 2.82 -25.38
N VAL A 364 17.56 2.04 -24.40
CA VAL A 364 16.80 0.94 -23.81
C VAL A 364 16.65 1.22 -22.33
N PHE A 365 15.40 1.21 -21.85
CA PHE A 365 15.09 1.37 -20.42
C PHE A 365 14.64 0.03 -19.84
N PHE A 366 15.40 -0.51 -18.89
CA PHE A 366 15.00 -1.68 -18.12
C PHE A 366 14.25 -1.23 -16.87
N SER A 367 13.04 -1.74 -16.72
CA SER A 367 12.11 -1.36 -15.66
C SER A 367 11.32 -2.55 -15.17
N VAL A 368 10.64 -2.41 -14.04
CA VAL A 368 9.78 -3.46 -13.49
C VAL A 368 8.32 -3.08 -13.73
N ALA A 369 7.48 -4.02 -14.15
CA ALA A 369 6.05 -3.78 -14.43
C ALA A 369 5.23 -3.29 -13.22
N ARG A 370 5.82 -3.36 -12.02
CA ARG A 370 5.29 -2.88 -10.72
C ARG A 370 6.24 -1.88 -10.05
N GLY A 371 7.20 -1.38 -10.82
CA GLY A 371 8.12 -0.34 -10.39
C GLY A 371 7.43 1.01 -10.38
N LYS A 372 8.15 2.01 -9.87
CA LYS A 372 7.62 3.38 -9.71
C LYS A 372 7.43 4.04 -11.06
N VAL A 373 8.23 3.64 -12.05
CA VAL A 373 8.22 4.21 -13.40
C VAL A 373 6.89 3.95 -14.13
N VAL A 374 6.19 2.86 -13.83
CA VAL A 374 4.95 2.45 -14.54
C VAL A 374 3.73 3.25 -14.11
N GLU A 375 3.70 3.77 -12.88
CA GLU A 375 2.48 4.36 -12.31
C GLU A 375 2.27 5.84 -12.66
N GLY A 376 3.33 6.56 -13.02
CA GLY A 376 3.27 8.02 -13.18
C GLY A 376 4.06 8.60 -14.36
N ILE A 377 4.75 7.78 -15.16
CA ILE A 377 5.60 8.28 -16.24
C ILE A 377 5.07 7.81 -17.59
N ASP A 378 4.66 8.78 -18.41
CA ASP A 378 4.25 8.54 -19.78
C ASP A 378 5.46 8.58 -20.73
N PHE A 379 5.59 7.54 -21.55
CA PHE A 379 6.55 7.48 -22.65
C PHE A 379 5.89 7.96 -23.94
N ASP A 380 5.95 9.26 -24.21
CA ASP A 380 5.33 9.84 -25.42
C ASP A 380 6.20 9.61 -26.68
N ARG A 381 5.53 9.38 -27.82
CA ARG A 381 6.13 9.30 -29.18
C ARG A 381 7.41 8.45 -29.27
N HIS A 382 8.56 9.10 -29.43
CA HIS A 382 9.87 8.47 -29.68
C HIS A 382 10.52 7.93 -28.40
N TYR A 383 10.02 8.32 -27.22
CA TYR A 383 10.46 7.80 -25.92
C TYR A 383 9.97 6.38 -25.65
N GLY A 384 9.13 5.78 -26.49
CA GLY A 384 8.59 4.44 -26.25
C GLY A 384 8.07 3.80 -27.52
N ARG A 385 8.90 3.73 -28.58
CA ARG A 385 8.48 3.16 -29.87
C ARG A 385 8.21 1.67 -29.82
N LEU A 386 8.95 0.96 -28.98
CA LEU A 386 8.72 -0.44 -28.69
C LEU A 386 8.66 -0.64 -27.18
N VAL A 387 7.61 -1.33 -26.73
CA VAL A 387 7.48 -1.79 -25.35
C VAL A 387 7.58 -3.31 -25.35
N ILE A 388 8.56 -3.85 -24.63
CA ILE A 388 8.75 -5.29 -24.47
C ILE A 388 8.35 -5.67 -23.04
N MET A 389 7.38 -6.55 -22.90
CA MET A 389 7.02 -7.13 -21.61
C MET A 389 7.67 -8.52 -21.49
N PHE A 390 8.69 -8.64 -20.64
CA PHE A 390 9.35 -9.90 -20.35
C PHE A 390 8.53 -10.70 -19.33
N GLY A 391 7.65 -11.55 -19.85
CA GLY A 391 6.81 -12.43 -19.04
C GLY A 391 5.49 -11.82 -18.61
N VAL A 392 4.84 -12.44 -17.63
CA VAL A 392 3.56 -11.99 -17.10
C VAL A 392 3.76 -11.53 -15.65
N PRO A 393 3.37 -10.30 -15.28
CA PRO A 393 3.66 -9.74 -13.96
C PRO A 393 2.71 -10.29 -12.89
N PHE A 394 2.93 -11.55 -12.49
CA PHE A 394 2.16 -12.21 -11.44
C PHE A 394 2.41 -11.60 -10.05
N GLN A 395 1.36 -11.58 -9.22
CA GLN A 395 1.53 -11.29 -7.80
C GLN A 395 2.22 -12.48 -7.14
N TYR A 396 3.02 -12.21 -6.12
CA TYR A 396 3.65 -13.28 -5.36
C TYR A 396 2.57 -14.14 -4.70
N THR A 397 2.40 -15.36 -5.21
CA THR A 397 1.25 -16.23 -4.94
C THR A 397 1.25 -16.84 -3.54
N LEU A 398 2.43 -16.92 -2.91
CA LEU A 398 2.57 -17.46 -1.55
C LEU A 398 2.32 -16.41 -0.47
N SER A 399 2.15 -15.13 -0.84
CA SER A 399 1.83 -14.06 0.10
C SER A 399 0.54 -14.39 0.86
N ARG A 400 0.61 -14.36 2.19
CA ARG A 400 -0.55 -14.63 3.05
C ARG A 400 -1.65 -13.59 2.89
N ILE A 401 -1.29 -12.33 2.61
CA ILE A 401 -2.22 -11.25 2.29
C ILE A 401 -3.06 -11.61 1.06
N LEU A 402 -2.39 -12.10 0.00
CA LEU A 402 -3.06 -12.47 -1.24
C LEU A 402 -3.97 -13.69 -1.02
N LEU A 403 -3.50 -14.71 -0.31
CA LEU A 403 -4.30 -15.89 0.01
C LEU A 403 -5.54 -15.53 0.83
N ALA A 404 -5.40 -14.71 1.86
CA ALA A 404 -6.53 -14.24 2.68
C ALA A 404 -7.53 -13.41 1.86
N ARG A 405 -7.03 -12.56 0.94
CA ARG A 405 -7.89 -11.82 0.01
C ARG A 405 -8.60 -12.73 -0.99
N LEU A 406 -7.93 -13.75 -1.52
CA LEU A 406 -8.53 -14.72 -2.44
C LEU A 406 -9.63 -15.53 -1.75
N GLU A 407 -9.40 -15.95 -0.50
CA GLU A 407 -10.40 -16.63 0.31
C GLU A 407 -11.62 -15.74 0.55
N TYR A 408 -11.40 -14.48 0.95
CA TYR A 408 -12.47 -13.50 1.12
C TYR A 408 -13.29 -13.27 -0.16
N LEU A 409 -12.62 -13.11 -1.31
CA LEU A 409 -13.30 -12.94 -2.59
C LEU A 409 -14.11 -14.18 -2.98
N ARG A 410 -13.61 -15.40 -2.70
CA ARG A 410 -14.30 -16.66 -2.98
C ARG A 410 -15.52 -16.90 -2.10
N GLU A 411 -15.52 -16.39 -0.88
CA GLU A 411 -16.68 -16.48 0.02
C GLU A 411 -17.76 -15.44 -0.29
N THR A 412 -17.36 -14.28 -0.82
CA THR A 412 -18.24 -13.12 -1.01
C THR A 412 -18.88 -13.08 -2.41
N PHE A 413 -18.16 -13.55 -3.44
CA PHE A 413 -18.56 -13.52 -4.85
C PHE A 413 -18.50 -14.92 -5.47
#